data_AF-A0A843E7S6-F1
#
_entry.id   AF-A0A843E7S6-F1
#
_cell.length_a   1.000
_cell.length_b   1.000
_cell.length_c   1.000
_cell.angle_alpha   90.00
_cell.angle_beta   90.00
_cell.angle_gamma   90.00
#
_symmetry.space_group_name_H-M   'P 1'
#
loop_
_entity.id
_entity.type
_entity.pdbx_description
1 polymer ?
#
loop_
_entity_poly.entity_id
_entity_poly.type
_entity_poly.pdbx_seq_one_letter_code
_entity_poly.pdbx_strand_id
1 'polypeptide(L)'
;QNSDAASMATFFSSTEDNVLEAINTVGKVYKEILDGGVKQEELDKARNLVKGATIRRMESTEDRLYRLARNTMLTWRPMTLEERLAEMDAVTCEDLARVAEDVIKGDLLTVTMYGKKVKDMKKFSPSQIEI
;
A
#
# COMPACT_ATOMS: atom_id res chain seq x y z
N GLN A 1 7.44 4.59 -14.16
CA GLN A 1 6.23 5.00 -13.43
C GLN A 1 5.14 5.02 -14.48
N ASN A 2 4.15 4.13 -14.39
CA ASN A 2 3.14 3.98 -15.42
C ASN A 2 2.06 5.06 -15.18
N SER A 3 1.56 5.68 -16.24
CA SER A 3 0.56 6.76 -16.14
C SER A 3 -0.86 6.25 -15.93
N ASP A 4 -1.11 4.98 -16.26
CA ASP A 4 -2.42 4.36 -16.40
C ASP A 4 -2.54 3.00 -15.67
N ALA A 5 -1.48 2.58 -14.97
CA ALA A 5 -1.45 1.34 -14.22
C ALA A 5 -0.70 1.51 -12.91
N ALA A 6 -1.17 0.82 -11.87
CA ALA A 6 -0.52 0.76 -10.57
C ALA A 6 -0.59 -0.66 -10.01
N SER A 7 0.27 -0.94 -9.04
CA SER A 7 0.26 -2.19 -8.28
C SER A 7 0.42 -1.87 -6.80
N MET A 8 -0.38 -2.51 -5.96
CA MET A 8 -0.15 -2.57 -4.51
C MET A 8 0.55 -3.89 -4.19
N ALA A 9 1.58 -3.84 -3.34
CA ALA A 9 2.33 -5.03 -2.97
C ALA A 9 2.75 -4.98 -1.50
N THR A 10 2.69 -6.13 -0.83
CA THR A 10 3.35 -6.36 0.45
C THR A 10 4.64 -7.13 0.20
N PHE A 11 5.75 -6.62 0.72
CA PHE A 11 7.06 -7.26 0.63
C PHE A 11 7.52 -7.65 2.03
N PHE A 12 7.99 -8.89 2.17
CA PHE A 12 8.58 -9.39 3.40
C PHE A 12 9.62 -10.48 3.11
N SER A 13 10.43 -10.79 4.12
CA SER A 13 11.31 -11.95 4.15
C SER A 13 11.00 -12.80 5.38
N SER A 14 11.19 -14.11 5.25
CA SER A 14 10.96 -15.07 6.33
C SER A 14 11.96 -16.22 6.23
N THR A 15 11.96 -17.10 7.24
CA THR A 15 12.56 -18.43 7.09
C THR A 15 11.76 -19.26 6.09
N GLU A 16 12.39 -20.33 5.58
CA GLU A 16 11.72 -21.27 4.65
C GLU A 16 10.47 -21.89 5.29
N ASP A 17 10.54 -22.23 6.57
CA ASP A 17 9.46 -22.93 7.28
C ASP A 17 8.25 -22.01 7.55
N ASN A 18 8.47 -20.69 7.65
CA ASN A 18 7.42 -19.74 8.03
C ASN A 18 6.78 -19.02 6.85
N VAL A 19 7.26 -19.22 5.63
CA VAL A 19 6.86 -18.38 4.49
C VAL A 19 5.37 -18.54 4.14
N LEU A 20 4.83 -19.76 4.19
CA LEU A 20 3.41 -19.99 3.92
C LEU A 20 2.52 -19.39 5.00
N GLU A 21 2.94 -19.48 6.26
CA GLU A 21 2.24 -18.84 7.39
C GLU A 21 2.25 -17.31 7.25
N ALA A 22 3.38 -16.73 6.86
CA ALA A 22 3.50 -15.30 6.63
C ALA A 22 2.58 -14.84 5.48
N ILE A 23 2.55 -15.57 4.35
CA ILE A 23 1.64 -15.27 3.23
C ILE A 23 0.18 -15.31 3.69
N ASN A 24 -0.22 -16.35 4.41
CA ASN A 24 -1.59 -16.49 4.92
C ASN A 24 -1.95 -15.37 5.92
N THR A 25 -0.99 -14.94 6.73
CA THR A 25 -1.17 -13.82 7.67
C THR A 25 -1.41 -12.51 6.92
N VAL A 26 -0.64 -12.25 5.86
CA VAL A 26 -0.85 -11.08 4.98
C VAL A 26 -2.24 -11.13 4.33
N GLY A 27 -2.66 -12.30 3.85
CA GLY A 27 -4.01 -12.49 3.31
C GLY A 27 -5.12 -12.13 4.30
N LYS A 28 -5.00 -12.61 5.55
CA LYS A 28 -5.95 -12.27 6.63
C LYS A 28 -6.03 -10.77 6.88
N VAL A 29 -4.89 -10.07 6.90
CA VAL A 29 -4.88 -8.61 7.09
C VAL A 29 -5.58 -7.91 5.92
N TYR A 30 -5.38 -8.36 4.67
CA TYR A 30 -6.13 -7.80 3.54
C TYR A 30 -7.63 -8.03 3.65
N LYS A 31 -8.05 -9.22 4.08
CA LYS A 31 -9.46 -9.53 4.34
C LYS A 31 -10.04 -8.67 5.47
N GLU A 32 -9.32 -8.48 6.57
CA GLU A 32 -9.73 -7.58 7.66
C GLU A 32 -9.91 -6.12 7.18
N ILE A 33 -9.06 -5.65 6.26
CA ILE A 33 -9.20 -4.32 5.65
C ILE A 33 -10.46 -4.26 4.77
N LEU A 34 -10.70 -5.28 3.94
CA LEU A 34 -11.88 -5.38 3.09
C LEU A 34 -13.18 -5.46 3.89
N ASP A 35 -13.17 -6.18 5.01
CA ASP A 35 -14.32 -6.33 5.91
C ASP A 35 -14.59 -5.06 6.76
N GLY A 36 -13.85 -3.96 6.53
CA GLY A 36 -14.01 -2.71 7.27
C GLY A 36 -13.49 -2.77 8.71
N GLY A 37 -12.59 -3.71 9.01
CA GLY A 37 -12.04 -3.95 10.35
C GLY A 37 -11.04 -2.90 10.84
N VAL A 38 -10.69 -1.90 10.02
CA VAL A 38 -9.70 -0.88 10.37
C VAL A 38 -10.31 0.13 11.34
N LYS A 39 -9.73 0.23 12.54
CA LYS A 39 -10.19 1.16 13.57
C LYS A 39 -9.73 2.58 13.25
N GLN A 40 -10.50 3.58 13.70
CA GLN A 40 -10.15 4.99 13.55
C GLN A 40 -8.74 5.31 14.09
N GLU A 41 -8.36 4.72 15.23
CA GLU A 41 -7.02 4.90 15.80
C GLU A 41 -5.88 4.38 14.90
N GLU A 42 -6.12 3.30 14.15
CA GLU A 42 -5.15 2.73 13.21
C GLU A 42 -5.03 3.60 11.97
N LEU A 43 -6.16 4.11 11.46
CA LEU A 43 -6.17 5.10 10.39
C LEU A 43 -5.42 6.36 10.81
N ASP A 44 -5.65 6.89 12.00
CA ASP A 44 -4.96 8.07 12.53
C ASP A 44 -3.45 7.85 12.63
N LYS A 45 -3.03 6.69 13.15
CA LYS A 45 -1.61 6.30 13.20
C LYS A 45 -1.00 6.23 11.79
N ALA A 46 -1.70 5.61 10.84
CA ALA A 46 -1.24 5.50 9.46
C ALA A 46 -1.12 6.88 8.78
N ARG A 47 -2.13 7.75 8.95
CA ARG A 47 -2.09 9.14 8.44
C ARG A 47 -0.92 9.91 9.01
N ASN A 48 -0.69 9.84 10.31
CA ASN A 48 0.45 10.50 10.95
C ASN A 48 1.80 10.00 10.41
N LEU A 49 1.93 8.70 10.16
CA LEU A 49 3.13 8.12 9.56
C LEU A 49 3.40 8.68 8.15
N VAL A 50 2.36 8.70 7.30
CA VAL A 50 2.45 9.20 5.91
C VAL A 50 2.71 10.72 5.87
N LYS A 51 2.05 11.49 6.73
CA LYS A 51 2.28 12.93 6.88
C LYS A 51 3.71 13.21 7.32
N GLY A 52 4.21 12.51 8.34
CA GLY A 52 5.58 12.64 8.82
C GLY A 52 6.62 12.34 7.74
N ALA A 53 6.42 11.27 6.97
CA ALA A 53 7.29 10.96 5.82
C ALA A 53 7.23 12.04 4.73
N THR A 54 6.04 12.59 4.47
CA THR A 54 5.85 13.67 3.50
C THR A 54 6.58 14.94 3.91
N ILE A 55 6.52 15.33 5.19
CA ILE A 55 7.21 16.51 5.72
C ILE A 55 8.72 16.34 5.65
N ARG A 56 9.27 15.18 6.06
CA ARG A 56 10.72 14.93 6.00
C ARG A 56 11.29 15.04 4.58
N ARG A 57 10.55 14.59 3.57
CA ARG A 57 10.94 14.75 2.15
C ARG A 57 10.99 16.21 1.68
N MET A 58 10.54 17.17 2.50
CA MET A 58 10.60 18.59 2.18
C MET A 58 11.89 19.25 2.66
N GLU A 59 12.79 18.53 3.32
CA GLU A 59 14.09 19.07 3.74
C GLU A 59 15.07 19.19 2.56
N SER A 60 14.96 18.31 1.57
CA SER A 60 15.79 18.34 0.36
C SER A 60 15.21 19.27 -0.70
N THR A 61 16.01 20.24 -1.14
CA THR A 61 15.66 21.13 -2.27
C THR A 61 15.37 20.35 -3.55
N GLU A 62 16.11 19.26 -3.79
CA GLU A 62 15.90 18.38 -4.94
C GLU A 62 14.54 17.68 -4.87
N ASP A 63 14.19 17.08 -3.72
CA ASP A 63 12.90 16.42 -3.53
C ASP A 63 11.74 17.41 -3.69
N ARG A 64 11.90 18.63 -3.18
CA ARG A 64 10.91 19.71 -3.34
C ARG A 64 10.69 20.05 -4.81
N LEU A 65 11.77 20.23 -5.58
CA LEU A 65 11.71 20.59 -6.99
C LEU A 65 11.11 19.45 -7.82
N TYR A 66 11.56 18.21 -7.60
CA TYR A 66 11.02 17.04 -8.28
C TYR A 66 9.52 16.86 -8.02
N ARG A 67 9.09 17.05 -6.76
CA ARG A 67 7.67 16.97 -6.39
C ARG A 67 6.85 18.05 -7.08
N LEU A 68 7.32 19.30 -7.08
CA LEU A 68 6.61 20.42 -7.73
C LEU A 68 6.45 20.17 -9.24
N ALA A 69 7.54 19.76 -9.90
CA ALA A 69 7.52 19.43 -11.32
C ALA A 69 6.56 18.28 -11.61
N ARG A 70 6.65 17.17 -10.86
CA ARG A 70 5.79 16.00 -11.07
C ARG A 70 4.31 16.31 -10.85
N ASN A 71 3.97 16.98 -9.75
CA ASN A 71 2.58 17.33 -9.47
C ASN A 71 2.02 18.24 -10.57
N THR A 72 2.76 19.27 -10.97
CA THR A 72 2.33 20.18 -12.05
C THR A 72 2.12 19.44 -13.37
N MET A 73 2.97 18.47 -13.72
CA MET A 73 2.79 17.67 -14.94
C MET A 73 1.56 16.75 -14.89
N LEU A 74 1.19 16.24 -13.71
CA LEU A 74 0.08 15.30 -13.55
C LEU A 74 -1.28 15.99 -13.36
N THR A 75 -1.30 17.12 -12.65
CA THR A 75 -2.54 17.80 -12.23
C THR A 75 -2.73 19.18 -12.87
N TRP A 76 -1.79 19.62 -13.70
CA TRP A 76 -1.75 20.94 -14.33
C TRP A 76 -1.73 22.12 -13.35
N ARG A 77 -1.51 21.86 -12.04
CA ARG A 77 -1.36 22.90 -11.03
C ARG A 77 -0.30 22.54 -9.98
N PRO A 78 0.43 23.52 -9.44
CA PRO A 78 1.22 23.28 -8.26
C PRO A 78 0.31 23.00 -7.06
N MET A 79 0.75 22.12 -6.17
CA MET A 79 0.06 21.78 -4.92
C MET A 79 0.97 22.12 -3.74
N THR A 80 0.44 22.83 -2.74
CA THR A 80 1.22 23.20 -1.55
C THR A 80 1.39 22.02 -0.59
N LEU A 81 2.24 22.17 0.41
CA LEU A 81 2.36 21.14 1.45
C LEU A 81 1.08 21.09 2.30
N GLU A 82 0.53 22.26 2.62
CA GLU A 82 -0.65 22.43 3.47
C GLU A 82 -1.88 21.80 2.83
N GLU A 83 -2.11 22.05 1.54
CA GLU A 83 -3.19 21.41 0.77
C GLU A 83 -3.06 19.88 0.81
N ARG A 84 -1.84 19.37 0.64
CA ARG A 84 -1.58 17.92 0.64
C ARG A 84 -1.82 17.29 2.01
N LEU A 85 -1.43 17.98 3.08
CA LEU A 85 -1.67 17.51 4.44
C LEU A 85 -3.16 17.54 4.77
N ALA A 86 -3.89 18.55 4.30
CA ALA A 86 -5.34 18.64 4.47
C ALA A 86 -6.08 17.51 3.72
N GLU A 87 -5.67 17.16 2.50
CA GLU A 87 -6.23 16.00 1.78
C GLU A 87 -5.97 14.69 2.52
N MET A 88 -4.80 14.52 3.14
CA MET A 88 -4.53 13.34 3.99
C MET A 88 -5.42 13.31 5.23
N ASP A 89 -5.66 14.46 5.86
CA ASP A 89 -6.52 14.60 7.05
C ASP A 89 -8.02 14.43 6.75
N ALA A 90 -8.42 14.58 5.49
CA ALA A 90 -9.80 14.36 5.06
C ALA A 90 -10.15 12.87 4.86
N VAL A 91 -9.15 11.97 4.76
CA VAL A 91 -9.38 10.54 4.54
C VAL A 91 -10.10 9.91 5.72
N THR A 92 -11.21 9.22 5.43
CA THR A 92 -12.07 8.51 6.38
C THR A 92 -11.90 6.99 6.33
N CYS A 93 -12.45 6.26 7.30
CA CYS A 93 -12.48 4.78 7.25
C CYS A 93 -13.36 4.29 6.09
N GLU A 94 -14.42 5.04 5.76
CA GLU A 94 -15.31 4.76 4.64
C GLU A 94 -14.56 4.90 3.30
N ASP A 95 -13.73 5.93 3.15
CA ASP A 95 -12.86 6.09 1.98
C ASP A 95 -11.87 4.94 1.86
N LEU A 96 -11.30 4.50 2.99
CA LEU A 96 -10.38 3.37 3.02
C LEU A 96 -11.06 2.08 2.56
N ALA A 97 -12.23 1.76 3.11
CA ALA A 97 -13.00 0.57 2.73
C ALA A 97 -13.34 0.60 1.23
N ARG A 98 -13.84 1.73 0.73
CA ARG A 98 -14.16 1.92 -0.69
C ARG A 98 -12.95 1.70 -1.60
N VAL A 99 -11.80 2.29 -1.26
CA VAL A 99 -10.58 2.13 -2.08
C VAL A 99 -9.99 0.72 -1.93
N ALA A 100 -10.10 0.10 -0.77
CA ALA A 100 -9.67 -1.28 -0.55
C ALA A 100 -10.45 -2.24 -1.45
N GLU A 101 -11.77 -2.09 -1.56
CA GLU A 101 -12.59 -2.88 -2.48
C GLU A 101 -12.12 -2.72 -3.94
N ASP A 102 -11.71 -1.53 -4.37
CA ASP A 102 -11.25 -1.27 -5.74
C ASP A 102 -9.87 -1.87 -6.04
N VAL A 103 -8.95 -1.82 -5.06
CA VAL A 103 -7.52 -2.14 -5.26
C VAL A 103 -7.18 -3.58 -4.85
N ILE A 104 -7.84 -4.13 -3.83
CA ILE A 104 -7.57 -5.47 -3.30
C ILE A 104 -8.50 -6.46 -4.00
N LYS A 105 -8.01 -7.05 -5.10
CA LYS A 105 -8.73 -7.99 -5.94
C LYS A 105 -8.07 -9.36 -5.91
N GLY A 106 -8.72 -10.34 -5.30
CA GLY A 106 -8.19 -11.69 -5.14
C GLY A 106 -7.90 -12.41 -6.47
N ASP A 107 -8.66 -12.12 -7.52
CA ASP A 107 -8.47 -12.64 -8.88
C ASP A 107 -7.26 -12.02 -9.62
N LEU A 108 -6.79 -10.84 -9.18
CA LEU A 108 -5.59 -10.19 -9.70
C LEU A 108 -4.34 -10.44 -8.84
N LEU A 109 -4.46 -11.17 -7.74
CA LEU A 109 -3.38 -11.40 -6.79
C LEU A 109 -2.25 -12.22 -7.42
N THR A 110 -1.05 -11.63 -7.45
CA THR A 110 0.17 -12.29 -7.90
C THR A 110 1.15 -12.44 -6.75
N VAL A 111 1.67 -13.66 -6.56
CA VAL A 111 2.68 -13.95 -5.53
C VAL A 111 4.00 -14.31 -6.20
N THR A 112 5.05 -13.59 -5.85
CA THR A 112 6.42 -13.89 -6.29
C THR A 112 7.27 -14.25 -5.09
N MET A 113 7.92 -15.41 -5.15
CA MET A 113 8.77 -15.93 -4.07
C MET A 113 10.16 -16.20 -4.61
N TYR A 114 11.18 -15.89 -3.81
CA TYR A 114 12.57 -16.13 -4.15
C TYR A 114 13.27 -16.84 -2.99
N GLY A 115 13.91 -17.99 -3.25
CA GLY A 115 14.54 -18.81 -2.23
C GLY A 115 14.93 -20.22 -2.69
N LYS A 116 15.73 -20.92 -1.88
CA LYS A 116 16.38 -22.20 -2.25
C LYS A 116 15.37 -23.34 -2.44
N LYS A 117 14.35 -23.44 -1.57
CA LYS A 117 13.29 -24.46 -1.63
C LYS A 117 11.97 -24.01 -2.26
N VAL A 118 11.94 -22.88 -2.98
CA VAL A 118 10.69 -22.41 -3.62
C VAL A 118 10.11 -23.44 -4.61
N LYS A 119 10.96 -24.29 -5.19
CA LYS A 119 10.54 -25.39 -6.07
C LYS A 119 9.66 -26.45 -5.37
N ASP A 120 9.80 -26.62 -4.06
CA ASP A 120 9.02 -27.58 -3.28
C ASP A 120 7.64 -27.01 -2.92
N MET A 121 7.49 -25.68 -3.00
CA MET A 121 6.24 -24.94 -2.78
C MET A 121 5.41 -24.76 -4.05
N LYS A 122 5.74 -25.45 -5.15
CA LYS A 122 4.99 -25.41 -6.43
C LYS A 122 3.50 -25.77 -6.33
N LYS A 123 3.06 -26.35 -5.20
CA LYS A 123 1.65 -26.66 -4.93
C LYS A 123 0.86 -25.47 -4.37
N PHE A 124 1.54 -24.38 -4.00
CA PHE A 124 0.90 -23.17 -3.52
C PHE A 124 0.22 -22.43 -4.69
N SER A 125 -1.06 -22.13 -4.54
CA SER A 125 -1.82 -21.30 -5.47
C SER A 125 -2.29 -20.03 -4.76
N PRO A 126 -2.13 -18.83 -5.35
CA PRO A 126 -2.67 -17.59 -4.79
C PRO A 126 -4.17 -17.66 -4.50
N SER A 127 -4.92 -18.49 -5.23
CA SER A 127 -6.35 -18.74 -5.01
C SER A 127 -6.69 -19.41 -3.67
N GLN A 128 -5.68 -19.90 -2.93
CA GLN A 128 -5.86 -20.48 -1.60
C GLN A 128 -5.80 -19.42 -0.49
N ILE A 129 -5.38 -18.19 -0.81
CA ILE A 129 -5.38 -17.09 0.14
C ILE A 129 -6.80 -16.55 0.22
N GLU A 130 -7.39 -16.60 1.41
CA GLU A 130 -8.67 -15.95 1.65
C GLU A 130 -8.46 -14.42 1.72
N ILE A 131 -8.91 -13.73 0.67
CA ILE A 131 -9.03 -12.28 0.59
C ILE A 131 -10.43 -11.96 0.10
#